data_AF-A0A920QR43-F1
#
_entry.id   AF-A0A920QR43-F1
#
_cell.length_a   1.000
_cell.length_b   1.000
_cell.length_c   1.000
_cell.angle_alpha   90.00
_cell.angle_beta   90.00
_cell.angle_gamma   90.00
#
_symmetry.space_group_name_H-M   'P 1'
#
loop_
_entity.id
_entity.type
_entity.pdbx_description
1 polymer ?
#
loop_
_entity_poly.entity_id
_entity_poly.type
_entity_poly.pdbx_seq_one_letter_code
_entity_poly.pdbx_strand_id
1 'polypeptide(L)'
;MSILKNSPEMAKRSRPLFNYVRNESTVPKKLRELGMLLTARAMNCPYIWHAHFEYGRAEGLSDTLLDAIRNNQPLPPVHPTKP
;
A
#
# COMPACT_ATOMS: atom_id res chain seq x y z
N MET A 1 -4.83 -15.02 -4.34
CA MET A 1 -4.69 -15.12 -5.82
C MET A 1 -5.48 -16.28 -6.47
N SER A 2 -6.51 -16.87 -5.83
CA SER A 2 -7.28 -17.97 -6.44
C SER A 2 -7.98 -17.56 -7.74
N ILE A 3 -8.54 -16.34 -7.79
CA ILE A 3 -9.25 -15.82 -8.97
C ILE A 3 -8.33 -15.72 -10.20
N LEU A 4 -7.12 -15.15 -10.05
CA LEU A 4 -6.18 -15.03 -11.18
C LEU A 4 -5.62 -16.40 -11.63
N LYS A 5 -5.52 -17.38 -10.74
CA LYS A 5 -5.11 -18.74 -11.12
C LYS A 5 -6.17 -19.41 -11.99
N ASN A 6 -7.45 -19.16 -11.72
CA ASN A 6 -8.57 -19.77 -12.44
C ASN A 6 -9.11 -18.91 -13.61
N SER A 7 -8.55 -17.72 -13.85
CA SER A 7 -8.89 -16.86 -14.99
C SER A 7 -7.62 -16.35 -15.68
N PRO A 8 -7.09 -17.10 -16.67
CA PRO A 8 -5.86 -16.73 -17.38
C PRO A 8 -5.94 -15.37 -18.07
N GLU A 9 -7.09 -15.02 -18.64
CA GLU A 9 -7.28 -13.72 -19.31
C GLU A 9 -7.23 -12.55 -18.33
N MET A 10 -7.83 -12.69 -17.14
CA MET A 10 -7.72 -11.66 -16.10
C MET A 10 -6.28 -11.53 -15.62
N ALA A 11 -5.56 -12.65 -15.43
CA ALA A 11 -4.15 -12.62 -15.04
C ALA A 11 -3.28 -11.93 -16.08
N LYS A 12 -3.49 -12.22 -17.37
CA LYS A 12 -2.76 -11.60 -18.49
C LYS A 12 -2.90 -10.08 -18.49
N ARG A 13 -4.10 -9.56 -18.21
CA ARG A 13 -4.37 -8.11 -18.21
C ARG A 13 -3.92 -7.41 -16.93
N SER A 14 -4.04 -8.07 -15.78
CA SER A 14 -3.73 -7.46 -14.47
C SER A 14 -2.24 -7.46 -14.12
N ARG A 15 -1.48 -8.48 -14.52
CA ARG A 15 -0.05 -8.60 -14.18
C ARG A 15 0.80 -7.41 -14.65
N PRO A 16 0.70 -6.92 -15.90
CA PRO A 16 1.49 -5.77 -16.34
C PRO A 16 1.18 -4.51 -15.53
N LEU A 17 -0.11 -4.25 -15.27
CA LEU A 17 -0.54 -3.14 -14.42
C LEU A 17 0.04 -3.23 -13.01
N PHE A 18 -0.03 -4.42 -12.41
CA PHE A 18 0.53 -4.70 -11.09
C PHE A 18 2.05 -4.52 -11.03
N ASN A 19 2.75 -4.87 -12.11
CA ASN A 19 4.19 -4.69 -12.22
C ASN A 19 4.53 -3.21 -12.34
N TYR A 20 3.84 -2.48 -13.23
CA TYR A 20 4.06 -1.06 -13.43
C TYR A 20 3.92 -0.28 -12.12
N VAL A 21 2.79 -0.45 -11.41
CA VAL A 21 2.55 0.26 -10.15
C VAL A 21 3.63 -0.03 -9.11
N ARG A 22 4.09 -1.28 -8.98
CA ARG A 22 5.05 -1.70 -7.95
C ARG A 22 6.51 -1.39 -8.29
N ASN A 23 6.89 -1.49 -9.55
CA ASN A 23 8.29 -1.56 -9.94
C ASN A 23 8.71 -0.44 -10.90
N GLU A 24 7.79 0.11 -11.69
CA GLU A 24 8.13 1.06 -12.78
C GLU A 24 7.56 2.47 -12.54
N SER A 25 6.56 2.60 -11.66
CA SER A 25 5.96 3.87 -11.29
C SER A 25 6.99 4.82 -10.68
N THR A 26 6.91 6.09 -11.07
CA THR A 26 7.74 7.19 -10.55
C THR A 26 7.37 7.63 -9.13
N VAL A 27 6.26 7.11 -8.59
CA VAL A 27 5.84 7.41 -7.22
C VAL A 27 6.86 6.81 -6.24
N PRO A 28 7.43 7.62 -5.31
CA PRO A 28 8.34 7.13 -4.30
C PRO A 28 7.73 5.96 -3.50
N LYS A 29 8.55 4.93 -3.23
CA LYS A 29 8.10 3.69 -2.57
C LYS A 29 7.32 3.97 -1.28
N LYS A 30 7.84 4.84 -0.42
CA LYS A 30 7.17 5.31 0.81
C LYS A 30 5.75 5.82 0.58
N LEU A 31 5.56 6.67 -0.44
CA LEU A 31 4.24 7.22 -0.78
C LEU A 31 3.32 6.18 -1.38
N ARG A 32 3.87 5.25 -2.17
CA ARG A 32 3.10 4.14 -2.72
C ARG A 32 2.59 3.20 -1.63
N GLU A 33 3.42 2.83 -0.66
CA GLU A 33 2.99 2.00 0.47
C GLU A 33 1.97 2.72 1.35
N LEU A 34 2.16 4.02 1.58
CA LEU A 34 1.16 4.84 2.27
C LEU A 34 -0.19 4.82 1.54
N GLY A 35 -0.19 4.96 0.21
CA GLY A 35 -1.40 4.87 -0.61
C GLY A 35 -2.08 3.49 -0.52
N MET A 36 -1.29 2.41 -0.54
CA MET A 36 -1.81 1.04 -0.37
C MET A 36 -2.48 0.85 0.99
N LEU A 37 -1.84 1.32 2.07
CA LEU A 37 -2.35 1.21 3.44
C LEU A 37 -3.60 2.06 3.67
N LEU A 38 -3.63 3.30 3.15
CA LEU A 38 -4.83 4.14 3.18
C LEU A 38 -5.99 3.49 2.43
N THR A 39 -5.73 2.92 1.24
CA THR A 39 -6.75 2.20 0.46
C THR A 39 -7.25 0.97 1.22
N ALA A 40 -6.34 0.18 1.80
CA ALA A 40 -6.71 -0.99 2.60
C ALA A 40 -7.58 -0.60 3.79
N ARG A 41 -7.25 0.49 4.49
CA ARG A 41 -8.05 0.99 5.61
C ARG A 41 -9.43 1.49 5.16
N ALA A 42 -9.49 2.26 4.07
CA ALA A 42 -10.74 2.78 3.52
C ALA A 42 -11.69 1.66 3.06
N MET A 43 -11.13 0.56 2.57
CA MET A 43 -11.89 -0.63 2.15
C MET A 43 -12.11 -1.65 3.26
N ASN A 44 -11.71 -1.37 4.51
CA ASN A 44 -11.72 -2.32 5.62
C ASN A 44 -11.10 -3.69 5.24
N CYS A 45 -9.96 -3.67 4.55
CA CYS A 45 -9.31 -4.86 4.00
C CYS A 45 -8.09 -5.26 4.85
N PRO A 46 -8.27 -6.12 5.88
CA PRO A 46 -7.17 -6.52 6.75
C PRO A 46 -6.10 -7.34 6.02
N TYR A 47 -6.47 -8.05 4.95
CA TYR A 47 -5.53 -8.83 4.16
C TYR A 47 -4.47 -7.94 3.49
N ILE A 48 -4.90 -6.89 2.78
CA ILE A 48 -3.97 -5.95 2.14
C ILE A 48 -3.24 -5.13 3.20
N TRP A 49 -3.92 -4.74 4.28
CA TRP A 49 -3.27 -4.03 5.39
C TRP A 49 -2.07 -4.80 5.92
N HIS A 50 -2.24 -6.06 6.33
CA HIS A 50 -1.14 -6.87 6.85
C HIS A 50 -0.05 -7.13 5.81
N ALA A 51 -0.43 -7.33 4.54
CA ALA A 51 0.55 -7.54 3.48
C ALA A 51 1.45 -6.32 3.24
N HIS A 52 0.96 -5.10 3.49
CA HIS A 52 1.67 -3.85 3.20
C HIS A 52 2.22 -3.14 4.44
N PHE A 53 1.81 -3.53 5.65
CA PHE A 53 2.24 -2.90 6.89
C PHE A 53 3.77 -2.91 7.03
N GLU A 54 4.39 -4.08 6.88
CA GLU A 54 5.85 -4.23 7.00
C GLU A 54 6.61 -3.49 5.89
N TYR A 55 6.09 -3.47 4.65
CA TYR A 55 6.70 -2.72 3.56
C TYR A 55 6.65 -1.21 3.82
N GLY A 56 5.52 -0.71 4.34
CA GLY A 56 5.40 0.68 4.76
C GLY A 56 6.43 1.07 5.83
N ARG A 57 6.63 0.21 6.83
CA ARG A 57 7.66 0.41 7.86
C ARG A 57 9.07 0.41 7.28
N ALA A 58 9.38 -0.55 6.41
CA ALA A 58 10.68 -0.65 5.76
C ALA A 58 11.03 0.60 4.91
N GLU A 59 10.01 1.26 4.33
CA GLU A 59 10.16 2.51 3.58
C GLU A 59 10.09 3.77 4.47
N GLY A 60 10.09 3.61 5.80
CA GLY A 60 10.22 4.68 6.77
C GLY A 60 8.90 5.35 7.17
N LEU A 61 7.76 4.69 7.02
CA LEU A 61 6.52 5.09 7.71
C LEU A 61 6.62 4.71 9.19
N SER A 62 6.39 5.66 10.08
CA SER A 62 6.45 5.44 11.52
C SER A 62 5.26 4.61 12.01
N ASP A 63 5.49 3.74 13.00
CA ASP A 63 4.44 2.95 13.66
C ASP A 63 3.30 3.85 14.18
N THR A 64 3.61 5.01 14.76
CA THR A 64 2.61 5.98 15.22
C THR A 64 1.66 6.43 14.11
N LEU A 65 2.16 6.68 12.90
CA LEU A 65 1.34 7.04 11.74
C LEU A 65 0.47 5.87 11.30
N LEU A 66 1.05 4.67 11.21
CA LEU A 66 0.34 3.47 10.77
C LEU A 66 -0.77 3.08 11.76
N ASP A 67 -0.49 3.18 13.06
CA ASP A 67 -1.46 2.94 14.12
C ASP A 67 -2.59 3.98 14.09
N ALA A 68 -2.25 5.26 13.86
CA ALA A 68 -3.26 6.31 13.72
C ALA A 68 -4.19 6.04 12.53
N ILE A 69 -3.64 5.65 11.38
CA ILE A 69 -4.44 5.26 10.20
C ILE A 69 -5.31 4.04 10.53
N ARG A 70 -4.73 2.99 11.12
CA ARG A 70 -5.46 1.75 11.46
C ARG A 70 -6.66 2.05 12.36
N ASN A 71 -6.41 2.81 13.41
CA ASN A 71 -7.36 3.07 14.49
C ASN A 71 -8.24 4.30 14.23
N ASN A 72 -8.13 4.91 13.05
CA ASN A 72 -8.83 6.13 12.67
C ASN A 72 -8.68 7.26 13.70
N GLN A 73 -7.45 7.43 14.20
CA GLN A 73 -7.07 8.47 15.16
C GLN A 73 -6.50 9.68 14.41
N PRO A 74 -6.43 10.86 15.06
CA PRO A 74 -5.72 12.00 14.51
C PRO A 74 -4.31 11.64 14.04
N LEU A 75 -3.94 12.08 12.84
CA LEU A 75 -2.63 11.79 12.27
C LEU A 75 -1.55 12.58 13.01
N PRO A 76 -0.37 11.98 13.24
CA PRO A 76 0.76 12.72 13.77
C PRO A 76 1.19 13.83 12.79
N PRO A 77 1.87 14.88 13.27
CA PRO A 77 2.42 15.92 12.40
C PRO A 77 3.31 15.30 11.31
N VAL A 78 2.93 15.47 10.05
CA VAL A 78 3.73 15.00 8.92
C VAL A 78 4.66 16.12 8.51
N HIS A 79 5.96 15.95 8.73
CA HIS A 79 6.93 16.89 8.20
C HIS A 79 7.07 16.66 6.69
N PRO A 80 7.08 17.73 5.87
CA PRO A 80 7.35 17.59 4.46
C PRO A 80 8.73 16.95 4.29
N THR A 81 8.76 15.82 3.57
CA THR A 81 10.01 15.16 3.18
C THR A 81 10.84 16.16 2.39
N LYS A 82 12.07 16.40 2.84
CA LYS A 82 13.02 17.28 2.15
C LYS A 82 13.16 16.83 0.69
N PRO A 83 13.19 17.76 -0.29
CA PRO A 83 13.32 17.43 -1.71
C PRO A 83 14.55 16.57 -2.00
#